data_AF-A0A524GVH1-F1
#
_entry.id   AF-A0A524GVH1-F1
#
_cell.length_a   1.000
_cell.length_b   1.000
_cell.length_c   1.000
_cell.angle_alpha   90.00
_cell.angle_beta   90.00
_cell.angle_gamma   90.00
#
_symmetry.space_group_name_H-M   'P 1'
#
loop_
_entity.id
_entity.type
_entity.pdbx_description
1 polymer ?
#
loop_
_entity_poly.entity_id
_entity_poly.type
_entity_poly.pdbx_seq_one_letter_code
_entity_poly.pdbx_strand_id
1 'polypeptide(L)' 'MSAPYIVLIVIVAVALLLMMVLKFKLSAFIALLITSIIVGVMAGMPLQKISESIQEGMGSTLGFV' A
#
# COMPACT_ATOMS: atom_id res chain seq x y z
N MET A 1 -11.84 -14.99 0.31
CA MET A 1 -11.06 -14.43 1.43
C MET A 1 -12.02 -14.19 2.58
N SER A 2 -11.70 -14.64 3.79
CA SER A 2 -12.56 -14.45 4.95
C SER A 2 -12.49 -13.00 5.44
N ALA A 3 -13.62 -12.39 5.81
CA ALA A 3 -13.66 -11.03 6.37
C ALA A 3 -12.59 -10.74 7.45
N PRO A 4 -12.33 -11.62 8.44
CA PRO A 4 -11.30 -11.36 9.45
C PRO A 4 -9.87 -11.26 8.89
N TYR A 5 -9.58 -11.96 7.79
CA TYR A 5 -8.28 -11.92 7.15
C TYR A 5 -7.97 -10.55 6.53
N ILE A 6 -8.97 -9.92 5.90
CA ILE A 6 -8.85 -8.60 5.29
C ILE A 6 -8.62 -7.54 6.37
N VAL A 7 -9.37 -7.61 7.47
CA VAL A 7 -9.22 -6.69 8.60
C VAL A 7 -7.79 -6.77 9.18
N LEU A 8 -7.25 -7.98 9.32
CA LEU A 8 -5.89 -8.19 9.82
C LEU A 8 -4.85 -7.58 8.87
N ILE A 9 -4.99 -7.78 7.56
CA ILE A 9 -4.14 -7.15 6.53
C ILE A 9 -4.15 -5.62 6.66
N VAL A 10 -5.33 -5.02 6.84
CA VAL A 10 -5.48 -3.56 6.96
C VAL A 10 -4.78 -3.04 8.22
N ILE A 11 -4.96 -3.71 9.36
CA ILE A 11 -4.29 -3.32 10.61
C ILE A 11 -2.77 -3.36 10.44
N VAL A 12 -2.25 -4.44 9.84
CA VAL A 12 -0.81 -4.58 9.57
C VAL A 12 -0.32 -3.51 8.59
N ALA A 13 -1.09 -3.21 7.54
CA ALA A 13 -0.75 -2.19 6.56
C ALA A 13 -0.59 -0.80 7.19
N VAL A 14 -1.55 -0.39 8.02
CA VAL A 14 -1.51 0.91 8.70
C VAL A 14 -0.34 0.96 9.67
N ALA A 15 -0.10 -0.10 10.45
CA ALA A 15 1.03 -0.17 11.37
C ALA A 15 2.37 -0.07 10.63
N LEU A 16 2.50 -0.75 9.48
CA LEU A 16 3.71 -0.75 8.65
C LEU A 16 3.97 0.63 8.04
N LEU A 17 2.93 1.28 7.50
CA LEU A 17 3.00 2.65 6.98
C LEU A 17 3.46 3.63 8.06
N LEU A 18 2.79 3.63 9.22
CA LEU A 18 3.14 4.50 10.33
C LEU A 18 4.57 4.24 10.82
N MET A 19 5.00 2.97 10.90
CA MET A 19 6.38 2.63 11.23
C MET A 19 7.36 3.21 10.21
N MET A 20 7.08 3.09 8.91
CA MET A 20 7.95 3.63 7.85
C MET A 20 8.08 5.16 7.91
N VAL A 21 6.98 5.87 8.14
CA VAL A 21 6.98 7.33 8.20
C VAL A 21 7.62 7.83 9.50
N LEU A 22 7.24 7.27 10.65
CA LEU A 22 7.65 7.78 11.96
C LEU A 22 9.04 7.31 12.38
N LYS A 23 9.38 6.03 12.15
CA LYS A 23 10.64 5.43 12.60
C LYS A 23 11.73 5.53 11.55
N PHE A 24 11.42 5.19 10.30
CA PHE A 24 12.41 5.20 9.21
C PHE A 24 12.53 6.56 8.52
N LYS A 25 11.68 7.53 8.88
CA LYS A 25 11.66 8.88 8.30
C LYS A 25 11.58 8.86 6.76
N LEU A 26 10.96 7.83 6.20
CA LEU A 26 10.70 7.75 4.76
C LEU A 26 9.65 8.80 4.39
N SER A 27 9.77 9.37 3.18
CA SER A 27 8.72 10.24 2.67
C SER A 27 7.40 9.46 2.62
N ALA A 28 6.29 10.13 2.97
CA ALA A 28 4.98 9.48 3.01
C ALA A 28 4.65 8.78 1.69
N PHE A 29 5.07 9.36 0.57
CA PHE A 29 4.92 8.77 -0.75
C PHE A 29 5.64 7.42 -0.91
N ILE A 30 6.92 7.35 -0.56
CA ILE A 30 7.72 6.11 -0.68
C ILE A 30 7.17 5.05 0.28
N ALA A 31 6.82 5.45 1.51
CA ALA A 31 6.22 4.55 2.50
C ALA A 31 4.89 3.97 2.00
N LEU A 32 4.04 4.80 1.39
CA LEU A 32 2.78 4.37 0.77
C LEU A 32 3.00 3.41 -0.39
N LEU A 33 3.97 3.69 -1.27
CA LEU A 33 4.27 2.86 -2.43
C LEU A 33 4.71 1.45 -1.99
N ILE A 34 5.63 1.37 -1.03
CA ILE A 34 6.10 0.10 -0.47
C ILE A 34 4.94 -0.63 0.24
N THR A 35 4.17 0.07 1.06
CA THR A 35 3.04 -0.53 1.79
C THR A 35 1.98 -1.06 0.82
N SER A 36 1.63 -0.33 -0.23
CA SER A 36 0.66 -0.76 -1.25
C SER A 36 1.11 -2.00 -2.01
N ILE A 37 2.40 -2.11 -2.33
CA ILE A 37 2.94 -3.34 -2.95
C ILE A 37 2.80 -4.53 -1.98
N ILE A 38 3.21 -4.36 -0.73
CA ILE A 38 3.14 -5.43 0.29
C ILE A 38 1.69 -5.87 0.51
N VAL A 39 0.75 -4.94 0.65
CA VAL A 39 -0.68 -5.22 0.81
C VAL A 39 -1.25 -5.91 -0.42
N GLY A 40 -0.88 -5.45 -1.62
CA GLY A 40 -1.34 -6.08 -2.86
C GLY A 40 -0.91 -7.53 -3.00
N VAL A 41 0.32 -7.84 -2.61
CA VAL A 41 0.83 -9.21 -2.58
C VAL A 41 0.11 -10.05 -1.50
N MET A 42 -0.08 -9.52 -0.29
CA MET A 42 -0.80 -10.23 0.79
C MET A 42 -2.28 -10.47 0.47
N ALA A 43 -2.89 -9.60 -0.34
CA ALA A 43 -4.25 -9.74 -0.84
C ALA A 43 -4.36 -10.77 -1.99
N GLY A 44 -3.23 -11.28 -2.51
CA GLY A 44 -3.21 -12.24 -3.62
C GLY A 44 -3.46 -11.61 -4.99
N MET A 45 -3.21 -10.31 -5.14
CA MET A 45 -3.34 -9.65 -6.44
C MET A 45 -2.19 -10.03 -7.37
N PRO A 46 -2.46 -10.26 -8.68
CA PRO A 46 -1.41 -10.43 -9.67
C PRO A 46 -0.49 -9.20 -9.70
N LEU A 47 0.83 -9.40 -9.86
CA LEU A 47 1.81 -8.31 -9.86
C LEU A 47 1.47 -7.22 -10.88
N GLN A 48 1.01 -7.58 -12.08
CA GLN A 48 0.56 -6.60 -13.09
C GLN A 48 -0.59 -5.70 -12.57
N LYS A 49 -1.55 -6.28 -11.85
CA LYS A 49 -2.68 -5.53 -11.29
C LYS A 49 -2.28 -4.62 -10.14
N ILE A 50 -1.28 -5.02 -9.34
CA ILE A 50 -0.77 -4.18 -8.26
C ILE A 50 -0.19 -2.88 -8.83
N SER A 51 0.61 -2.96 -9.89
CA SER A 51 1.18 -1.79 -10.55
C SER A 51 0.12 -0.90 -11.20
N GLU A 52 -0.95 -1.47 -11.78
CA GLU A 52 -2.08 -0.71 -12.31
C GLU A 52 -2.83 0.01 -11.19
N SER A 53 -3.18 -0.68 -10.10
CA SER A 53 -3.87 -0.06 -8.95
C SER A 53 -3.03 1.02 -8.27
N ILE A 54 -1.71 0.86 -8.21
CA ILE A 54 -0.79 1.89 -7.73
C ILE A 54 -0.83 3.11 -8.66
N GLN A 55 -0.81 2.90 -9.97
CA GLN A 55 -0.88 3.98 -10.96
C GLN A 55 -2.24 4.66 -10.98
N GLU A 56 -3.36 3.96 -10.79
CA GLU A 56 -4.67 4.59 -10.65
C GLU A 56 -4.77 5.38 -9.34
N GLY A 57 -4.31 4.79 -8.23
CA GLY A 57 -4.34 5.43 -6.92
C GLY A 57 -3.42 6.66 -6.83
N MET A 58 -2.18 6.56 -7.31
CA MET A 58 -1.22 7.66 -7.29
C MET A 58 -1.34 8.59 -8.48
N GLY A 59 -1.61 8.07 -9.68
CA GLY A 59 -1.76 8.86 -10.91
C GLY A 59 -2.97 9.79 -10.88
N SER A 60 -4.04 9.43 -10.15
CA SER A 60 -5.14 10.36 -9.86
C SER A 60 -4.73 11.55 -8.95
N THR A 61 -3.61 11.44 -8.22
CA THR A 61 -3.16 12.46 -7.26
C THR A 61 -1.84 13.14 -7.66
N LEU A 62 -1.00 12.49 -8.47
CA LEU A 62 0.34 12.93 -8.90
C LEU A 62 0.50 13.06 -10.43
N GLY A 63 -0.43 12.53 -11.23
CA GLY A 63 -0.43 12.71 -12.69
C GLY A 63 -1.00 14.06 -13.16
N PHE A 64 -1.46 14.88 -12.21
CA PHE A 64 -2.04 16.21 -12.45
C PHE A 64 -1.10 17.37 -12.06
N VAL A 65 0.18 17.10 -11.83
CA VAL A 65 1.22 18.12 -11.59
C VAL A 65 2.34 18.07 -12.61
#